data_AF-B3NAZ6-F1
#
_entry.id   AF-B3NAZ6-F1
#
_cell.length_a   1.000
_cell.length_b   1.000
_cell.length_c   1.000
_cell.angle_alpha   90.00
_cell.angle_beta   90.00
_cell.angle_gamma   90.00
#
_symmetry.space_group_name_H-M   'P 1'
#
loop_
_entity.id
_entity.type
_entity.pdbx_description
1 polymer ?
#
loop_
_entity_poly.entity_id
_entity_poly.type
_entity_poly.pdbx_seq_one_letter_code
_entity_poly.pdbx_strand_id
1 'polypeptide(L)'
;MNNRFAHLNLEALYGIPLLCPVTKCQSQMSPLEMLAHLLMRHSPQESMIEIGEDVPKQYEVEVDKLTPGRNHSMGVIAYGGSPKTGLSFAVTPDLQVVHHLPIILMLYVSPPVLNTEQTYIFYLVSPVASRLVSAHVTLLDGAHAHEKHGLRCLRNSLDSPLTDSEGRLYCNTDYLLYTANDIRELCLSGKQRRIFVKIVLHGEPDPLEVDA
;
A
#
# COMPACT_ATOMS: atom_id res chain seq x y z
N MET A 1 -19.44 -19.25 3.01
CA MET A 1 -19.26 -18.16 2.03
C MET A 1 -18.52 -18.73 0.83
N ASN A 2 -19.07 -18.63 -0.39
CA ASN A 2 -18.30 -18.95 -1.61
C ASN A 2 -17.14 -17.94 -1.69
N ASN A 3 -15.91 -18.41 -1.52
CA ASN A 3 -14.74 -17.55 -1.59
C ASN A 3 -14.51 -17.16 -3.06
N ARG A 4 -15.16 -16.09 -3.51
CA ARG A 4 -15.10 -15.56 -4.90
C ARG A 4 -13.66 -15.26 -5.34
N PHE A 5 -12.72 -15.19 -4.41
CA PHE A 5 -11.31 -14.87 -4.61
C PHE A 5 -10.37 -16.06 -4.39
N ALA A 6 -10.89 -17.28 -4.17
CA ALA A 6 -10.08 -18.48 -3.96
C ALA A 6 -9.13 -18.82 -5.13
N HIS A 7 -9.41 -18.26 -6.31
CA HIS A 7 -8.57 -18.41 -7.49
C HIS A 7 -7.37 -17.44 -7.51
N LEU A 8 -7.34 -16.43 -6.64
CA LEU A 8 -6.25 -15.45 -6.57
C LEU A 8 -5.10 -16.01 -5.74
N ASN A 9 -3.95 -16.25 -6.37
CA ASN A 9 -2.70 -16.51 -5.65
C ASN A 9 -2.10 -15.19 -5.17
N LEU A 10 -2.50 -14.74 -3.98
CA LEU A 10 -2.05 -13.47 -3.39
C LEU A 10 -0.56 -13.45 -3.06
N GLU A 11 0.06 -14.62 -2.86
CA GLU A 11 1.50 -14.72 -2.59
C GLU A 11 2.34 -14.41 -3.83
N ALA A 12 1.84 -14.81 -5.00
CA ALA A 12 2.50 -14.55 -6.28
C ALA A 12 2.65 -13.04 -6.56
N LEU A 13 1.81 -12.18 -5.93
CA LEU A 13 1.88 -10.73 -6.10
C LEU A 13 3.24 -10.16 -5.70
N TYR A 14 3.90 -10.72 -4.68
CA TYR A 14 5.24 -10.30 -4.27
C TYR A 14 6.34 -10.69 -5.27
N GLY A 15 6.07 -11.64 -6.17
CA GLY A 15 6.98 -12.00 -7.25
C GLY A 15 6.78 -11.20 -8.53
N ILE A 16 5.67 -10.45 -8.65
CA ILE A 16 5.35 -9.70 -9.87
C ILE A 16 6.11 -8.37 -9.85
N PRO A 17 6.97 -8.09 -10.84
CA PRO A 17 7.80 -6.92 -10.79
C PRO A 17 7.03 -5.63 -11.10
N LEU A 18 7.41 -4.53 -10.45
CA LEU A 18 6.92 -3.18 -10.74
C LEU A 18 8.03 -2.29 -11.30
N LEU A 19 7.64 -1.25 -12.05
CA LEU A 19 8.54 -0.20 -12.51
C LEU A 19 8.83 0.78 -11.37
N CYS A 20 10.06 1.28 -11.30
CA CYS A 20 10.44 2.29 -10.31
C CYS A 20 9.57 3.55 -10.45
N PRO A 21 8.97 4.05 -9.35
CA PRO A 21 8.12 5.24 -9.39
C PRO A 21 8.90 6.55 -9.55
N VAL A 22 10.22 6.55 -9.40
CA VAL A 22 11.06 7.75 -9.55
C VAL A 22 11.23 8.13 -11.02
N THR A 23 10.94 9.38 -11.34
CA THR A 23 11.01 9.93 -12.71
C THR A 23 12.35 9.62 -13.39
N LYS A 24 12.31 9.13 -14.63
CA LYS A 24 13.47 8.72 -15.46
C LYS A 24 14.19 7.43 -15.02
N CYS A 25 13.85 6.84 -13.88
CA CYS A 25 14.36 5.50 -13.53
C CYS A 25 13.58 4.43 -14.29
N GLN A 26 14.28 3.54 -14.99
CA GLN A 26 13.67 2.45 -15.78
C GLN A 26 13.84 1.07 -15.12
N SER A 27 14.35 1.03 -13.88
CA SER A 27 14.56 -0.22 -13.15
C SER A 27 13.23 -0.91 -12.86
N GLN A 28 13.22 -2.23 -13.01
CA GLN A 28 12.07 -3.07 -12.73
C GLN A 28 12.50 -4.27 -11.89
N MET A 29 11.79 -4.53 -10.80
CA MET A 29 12.13 -5.58 -9.82
C MET A 29 10.91 -5.92 -8.96
N SER A 30 11.01 -6.90 -8.06
CA SER A 30 9.90 -7.23 -7.14
C SER A 30 9.58 -6.08 -6.17
N PRO A 31 8.39 -6.05 -5.54
CA PRO A 31 8.03 -4.99 -4.59
C PRO A 31 9.01 -4.82 -3.43
N LEU A 32 9.54 -5.91 -2.88
CA LEU A 32 10.51 -5.85 -1.78
C LEU A 32 11.87 -5.32 -2.26
N GLU A 33 12.36 -5.82 -3.39
CA GLU A 33 13.60 -5.31 -4.00
C GLU A 33 13.47 -3.83 -4.40
N MET A 34 12.28 -3.40 -4.82
CA MET A 34 12.02 -2.02 -5.20
C MET A 34 12.17 -1.09 -4.00
N LEU A 35 11.69 -1.50 -2.83
CA LEU A 35 11.87 -0.70 -1.62
C LEU A 35 13.35 -0.53 -1.28
N ALA A 36 14.13 -1.61 -1.38
CA ALA A 36 15.58 -1.55 -1.20
C ALA A 36 16.25 -0.67 -2.28
N HIS A 37 15.81 -0.75 -3.54
CA HIS A 37 16.29 0.11 -4.61
C HIS A 37 16.03 1.59 -4.35
N LEU A 38 14.82 1.94 -3.89
CA LEU A 38 14.45 3.31 -3.56
C LEU A 38 15.34 3.88 -2.46
N LEU A 39 15.57 3.10 -1.39
CA LEU A 39 16.42 3.50 -0.27
C LEU A 39 17.90 3.65 -0.66
N MET A 40 18.42 2.78 -1.52
CA MET A 40 19.85 2.74 -1.85
C MET A 40 20.26 3.57 -3.07
N ARG A 41 19.33 3.85 -3.99
CA ARG A 41 19.67 4.41 -5.32
C ARG A 41 19.05 5.77 -5.60
N HIS A 42 18.13 6.23 -4.77
CA HIS A 42 17.46 7.52 -4.94
C HIS A 42 17.59 8.36 -3.68
N SER A 43 17.48 9.68 -3.84
CA SER A 43 17.40 10.55 -2.68
C SER A 43 16.04 10.38 -1.97
N PRO A 44 15.99 10.51 -0.64
CA PRO A 44 14.74 10.48 0.13
C PRO A 44 13.64 11.36 -0.45
N GLN A 45 14.00 12.59 -0.84
CA GLN A 45 13.08 13.62 -1.30
C GLN A 45 12.43 13.28 -2.65
N GLU A 46 13.10 12.47 -3.47
CA GLU A 46 12.60 12.04 -4.78
C GLU A 46 11.80 10.74 -4.71
N SER A 47 12.08 9.91 -3.71
CA SER A 47 11.61 8.51 -3.67
C SER A 47 10.55 8.24 -2.62
N MET A 48 10.49 9.02 -1.53
CA MET A 48 9.61 8.74 -0.39
C MET A 48 8.99 10.00 0.19
N ILE A 49 7.76 9.87 0.69
CA ILE A 49 7.08 10.92 1.44
C ILE A 49 7.09 10.56 2.91
N GLU A 50 7.53 11.48 3.76
CA GLU A 50 7.48 11.30 5.21
C GLU A 50 6.06 11.51 5.73
N ILE A 51 5.60 10.59 6.58
CA ILE A 51 4.27 10.62 7.21
C ILE A 51 4.41 10.24 8.69
N GLY A 52 3.74 10.97 9.57
CA GLY A 52 3.64 10.66 11.00
C GLY A 52 2.38 9.87 11.35
N GLU A 53 2.31 9.40 12.59
CA GLU A 53 1.12 8.72 13.12
C GLU A 53 -0.14 9.57 13.01
N ASP A 54 -1.26 8.93 12.64
CA ASP A 54 -2.58 9.53 12.47
C ASP A 54 -2.66 10.65 11.42
N VAL A 55 -1.60 10.89 10.65
CA VAL A 55 -1.59 11.87 9.58
C VAL A 55 -2.13 11.23 8.29
N PRO A 56 -3.31 11.68 7.79
CA PRO A 56 -3.85 11.13 6.56
C PRO A 56 -3.04 11.58 5.35
N LYS A 57 -2.72 10.63 4.46
CA LYS A 57 -2.16 10.92 3.15
C LYS A 57 -3.06 10.37 2.06
N GLN A 58 -3.15 11.10 0.95
CA GLN A 58 -3.96 10.75 -0.19
C GLN A 58 -3.10 10.62 -1.44
N TYR A 59 -3.41 9.62 -2.25
CA TYR A 59 -2.79 9.34 -3.54
C TYR A 59 -3.86 9.30 -4.62
N GLU A 60 -3.64 10.04 -5.69
CA GLU A 60 -4.51 9.99 -6.86
C GLU A 60 -4.15 8.79 -7.74
N VAL A 61 -5.16 8.05 -8.18
CA VAL A 61 -5.01 6.89 -9.06
C VAL A 61 -5.83 7.12 -10.31
N GLU A 62 -5.13 7.31 -11.43
CA GLU A 62 -5.73 7.32 -12.75
C GLU A 62 -5.95 5.87 -13.20
N VAL A 63 -7.17 5.37 -13.01
CA VAL A 63 -7.55 3.97 -13.27
C VAL A 63 -7.25 3.57 -14.72
N ASP A 64 -7.40 4.51 -15.66
CA ASP A 64 -7.14 4.29 -17.09
C ASP A 64 -5.65 4.08 -17.42
N LYS A 65 -4.73 4.44 -16.53
CA LYS A 65 -3.28 4.19 -16.69
C LYS A 65 -2.83 2.85 -16.11
N LEU A 66 -3.72 2.16 -15.40
CA LEU A 66 -3.40 0.87 -14.79
C LEU A 66 -3.35 -0.22 -15.86
N THR A 67 -2.33 -1.06 -15.78
CA THR A 67 -2.18 -2.23 -16.65
C THR A 67 -2.58 -3.49 -15.91
N PRO A 68 -3.54 -4.29 -16.42
CA PRO A 68 -3.88 -5.59 -15.85
C PRO A 68 -2.69 -6.55 -15.80
N GLY A 69 -2.65 -7.40 -14.79
CA GLY A 69 -1.57 -8.35 -14.54
C GLY A 69 -0.29 -7.72 -13.99
N ARG A 70 -0.31 -6.43 -13.63
CA ARG A 70 0.87 -5.71 -13.12
C ARG A 70 0.62 -5.10 -11.75
N ASN A 71 1.72 -4.98 -11.03
CA ASN A 71 1.85 -4.19 -9.81
C ASN A 71 2.12 -2.72 -10.15
N HIS A 72 1.46 -1.84 -9.41
CA HIS A 72 1.60 -0.39 -9.49
C HIS A 72 1.89 0.17 -8.10
N SER A 73 2.87 1.06 -7.99
CA SER A 73 3.14 1.79 -6.75
C SER A 73 2.20 3.00 -6.69
N MET A 74 1.31 3.04 -5.70
CA MET A 74 0.42 4.18 -5.46
C MET A 74 1.11 5.24 -4.60
N GLY A 75 1.95 4.82 -3.67
CA GLY A 75 2.68 5.70 -2.78
C GLY A 75 3.85 4.99 -2.12
N VAL A 76 4.93 5.72 -1.88
CA VAL A 76 6.10 5.27 -1.12
C VAL A 76 6.26 6.19 0.08
N ILE A 77 6.32 5.59 1.27
CA ILE A 77 6.18 6.25 2.55
C ILE A 77 7.39 5.94 3.42
N ALA A 78 7.94 6.98 4.05
CA ALA A 78 8.82 6.84 5.20
C ALA A 78 7.99 7.14 6.46
N TYR A 79 7.56 6.10 7.18
CA TYR A 79 6.68 6.26 8.33
C TYR A 79 7.46 6.46 9.64
N GLY A 80 7.29 7.61 10.29
CA GLY A 80 8.08 8.00 11.46
C GLY A 80 7.46 7.67 12.82
N GLY A 81 6.19 7.21 12.86
CA GLY A 81 5.43 7.09 14.11
C GLY A 81 5.01 8.44 14.68
N SER A 82 4.79 8.50 16.00
CA SER A 82 4.49 9.73 16.72
C SER A 82 5.64 10.75 16.60
N PRO A 83 5.34 12.06 16.50
CA PRO A 83 6.36 13.10 16.51
C PRO A 83 7.18 13.06 17.80
N LYS A 84 8.47 12.73 17.70
CA LYS A 84 9.38 12.68 18.84
C LYS A 84 9.99 14.05 19.07
N THR A 85 9.54 14.73 20.14
CA THR A 85 10.06 16.05 20.55
C THR A 85 11.57 15.98 20.77
N GLY A 86 12.33 16.78 20.02
CA GLY A 86 13.80 16.87 20.12
C GLY A 86 14.59 16.05 19.09
N LEU A 87 13.93 15.22 18.27
CA LEU A 87 14.56 14.56 17.12
C LEU A 87 14.27 15.38 15.85
N SER A 88 15.04 16.47 15.67
CA SER A 88 15.08 17.24 14.43
C SER A 88 16.33 16.83 13.66
N PHE A 89 16.23 15.81 12.80
CA PHE A 89 17.35 15.48 11.93
C PHE A 89 16.89 15.41 10.48
N ALA A 90 17.62 16.13 9.62
CA ALA A 90 17.56 15.91 8.19
C ALA A 90 17.93 14.45 7.94
N VAL A 91 16.94 13.65 7.57
CA VAL A 91 17.12 12.22 7.38
C VAL A 91 17.91 12.03 6.09
N THR A 92 19.21 11.74 6.21
CA THR A 92 19.99 11.26 5.07
C THR A 92 19.41 9.90 4.63
N PRO A 93 19.59 9.48 3.36
CA PRO A 93 19.06 8.20 2.89
C PRO A 93 19.38 7.00 3.79
N ASP A 94 20.60 6.95 4.32
CA ASP A 94 21.04 5.88 5.23
C ASP A 94 20.33 5.89 6.59
N LEU A 95 19.84 7.06 7.03
CA LEU A 95 19.13 7.23 8.30
C LEU A 95 17.63 6.96 8.20
N GLN A 96 17.06 6.88 6.98
CA GLN A 96 15.63 6.60 6.81
C GLN A 96 15.24 5.20 7.32
N VAL A 97 16.09 4.20 7.14
CA VAL A 97 15.80 2.83 7.60
C VAL A 97 15.92 2.70 9.12
N VAL A 98 16.67 3.60 9.75
CA VAL A 98 16.90 3.59 11.21
C VAL A 98 15.78 4.31 11.95
N HIS A 99 15.23 5.37 11.36
CA HIS A 99 14.25 6.24 12.01
C HIS A 99 12.82 6.06 11.50
N HIS A 100 12.65 5.51 10.30
CA HIS A 100 11.35 5.34 9.67
C HIS A 100 11.15 3.88 9.29
N LEU A 101 9.90 3.45 9.29
CA LEU A 101 9.47 2.22 8.65
C LEU A 101 9.16 2.53 7.18
N PRO A 102 9.97 2.06 6.21
CA PRO A 102 9.68 2.28 4.80
C PRO A 102 8.49 1.39 4.38
N ILE A 103 7.53 1.96 3.67
CA ILE A 103 6.30 1.27 3.23
C ILE A 103 6.01 1.64 1.76
N ILE A 104 5.69 0.65 0.92
CA ILE A 104 5.09 0.87 -0.40
C ILE A 104 3.62 0.47 -0.35
N LEU A 105 2.74 1.39 -0.72
CA LEU A 105 1.34 1.10 -1.01
C LEU A 105 1.22 0.62 -2.45
N MET A 106 0.88 -0.66 -2.58
CA MET A 106 0.80 -1.37 -3.85
C MET A 106 -0.65 -1.51 -4.31
N LEU A 107 -0.83 -1.46 -5.63
CA LEU A 107 -2.06 -1.84 -6.32
C LEU A 107 -1.74 -2.88 -7.39
N TYR A 108 -2.33 -4.06 -7.26
CA TYR A 108 -2.36 -5.05 -8.32
C TYR A 108 -3.74 -5.07 -9.00
N VAL A 109 -3.75 -5.07 -10.33
CA VAL A 109 -4.97 -5.23 -11.11
C VAL A 109 -4.97 -6.63 -11.71
N SER A 110 -5.98 -7.44 -11.41
CA SER A 110 -6.04 -8.80 -11.95
C SER A 110 -6.17 -8.78 -13.49
N PRO A 111 -5.61 -9.78 -14.21
CA PRO A 111 -5.90 -9.96 -15.62
C PRO A 111 -7.41 -10.14 -15.85
N PRO A 112 -7.93 -9.74 -17.02
CA PRO A 112 -9.31 -10.05 -17.38
C PRO A 112 -9.47 -11.57 -17.56
N VAL A 113 -10.38 -12.18 -16.81
CA VAL A 113 -10.73 -13.61 -16.92
C VAL A 113 -12.18 -13.72 -17.35
N LEU A 114 -12.47 -14.63 -18.28
CA LEU A 114 -13.83 -14.83 -18.79
C LEU A 114 -14.80 -15.14 -17.63
N ASN A 115 -15.96 -14.47 -17.61
CA ASN A 115 -17.01 -14.65 -16.60
C ASN A 115 -16.60 -14.34 -15.15
N THR A 116 -15.46 -13.67 -14.94
CA THR A 116 -15.01 -13.23 -13.61
C THR A 116 -14.82 -11.73 -13.63
N GLU A 117 -15.28 -11.06 -12.58
CA GLU A 117 -15.06 -9.63 -12.44
C GLU A 117 -13.60 -9.33 -12.13
N GLN A 118 -13.03 -8.34 -12.81
CA GLN A 118 -11.66 -7.89 -12.53
C GLN A 118 -11.56 -7.39 -11.10
N THR A 119 -10.49 -7.77 -10.42
CA THR A 119 -10.23 -7.44 -9.02
C THR A 119 -9.05 -6.49 -8.91
N TYR A 120 -9.18 -5.50 -8.03
CA TYR A 120 -8.18 -4.52 -7.65
C TYR A 120 -7.74 -4.87 -6.23
N ILE A 121 -6.45 -5.17 -6.06
CA ILE A 121 -5.90 -5.70 -4.82
C ILE A 121 -4.89 -4.68 -4.29
N PHE A 122 -5.22 -4.06 -3.17
CA PHE A 122 -4.33 -3.16 -2.44
C PHE A 122 -3.63 -3.92 -1.33
N TYR A 123 -2.34 -3.67 -1.17
CA TYR A 123 -1.54 -4.26 -0.10
C TYR A 123 -0.33 -3.37 0.21
N LEU A 124 0.28 -3.62 1.36
CA LEU A 124 1.43 -2.85 1.84
C LEU A 124 2.67 -3.73 1.84
N VAL A 125 3.78 -3.15 1.41
CA VAL A 125 5.10 -3.81 1.43
C VAL A 125 6.05 -3.02 2.32
N SER A 126 6.70 -3.68 3.25
CA SER A 126 7.67 -3.10 4.18
C SER A 126 8.86 -4.06 4.37
N PRO A 127 10.09 -3.60 4.69
CA PRO A 127 11.23 -4.52 4.77
C PRO A 127 11.19 -5.41 6.01
N VAL A 128 10.41 -5.01 7.02
CA VAL A 128 10.15 -5.77 8.23
C VAL A 128 8.65 -5.96 8.40
N ALA A 129 8.23 -7.12 8.90
CA ALA A 129 6.88 -7.28 9.39
C ALA A 129 6.78 -6.54 10.73
N SER A 130 5.72 -5.76 10.93
CA SER A 130 5.44 -5.15 12.23
C SER A 130 4.01 -5.43 12.63
N ARG A 131 3.81 -5.86 13.88
CA ARG A 131 2.47 -6.05 14.46
C ARG A 131 1.98 -4.78 15.14
N LEU A 132 2.88 -3.82 15.38
CA LEU A 132 2.61 -2.54 16.03
C LEU A 132 2.08 -1.48 15.07
N VAL A 133 2.41 -1.60 13.77
CA VAL A 133 1.96 -0.66 12.75
C VAL A 133 0.78 -1.21 11.97
N SER A 134 -0.31 -0.43 11.92
CA SER A 134 -1.47 -0.74 11.10
C SER A 134 -1.86 0.45 10.22
N ALA A 135 -2.50 0.18 9.10
CA ALA A 135 -2.86 1.17 8.11
C ALA A 135 -4.35 1.13 7.80
N HIS A 136 -5.08 2.22 8.01
CA HIS A 136 -6.42 2.36 7.47
C HIS A 136 -6.33 2.85 6.03
N VAL A 137 -6.73 2.01 5.07
CA VAL A 137 -6.75 2.35 3.65
C VAL A 137 -8.19 2.43 3.16
N THR A 138 -8.55 3.57 2.57
CA THR A 138 -9.91 3.86 2.09
C THR A 138 -9.86 4.40 0.67
N LEU A 139 -10.79 3.98 -0.18
CA LEU A 139 -10.96 4.57 -1.50
C LEU A 139 -12.01 5.68 -1.45
N LEU A 140 -11.72 6.80 -2.10
CA LEU A 140 -12.58 7.98 -2.19
C LEU A 140 -12.89 8.28 -3.65
N ASP A 141 -14.06 8.85 -3.89
CA ASP A 141 -14.45 9.39 -5.19
C ASP A 141 -13.73 10.71 -5.51
N GLY A 142 -13.90 11.22 -6.74
CA GLY A 142 -13.24 12.46 -7.16
C GLY A 142 -13.66 13.72 -6.39
N ALA A 143 -14.85 13.70 -5.81
CA ALA A 143 -15.37 14.78 -4.97
C ALA A 143 -14.94 14.65 -3.49
N HIS A 144 -14.29 13.55 -3.10
CA HIS A 144 -13.96 13.20 -1.71
C HIS A 144 -15.20 13.17 -0.81
N ALA A 145 -16.38 12.92 -1.39
CA ALA A 145 -17.68 12.91 -0.73
C ALA A 145 -18.18 11.48 -0.46
N HIS A 146 -17.70 10.51 -1.23
CA HIS A 146 -18.06 9.11 -1.09
C HIS A 146 -16.83 8.25 -0.83
N GLU A 147 -16.95 7.35 0.14
CA GLU A 147 -15.90 6.41 0.52
C GLU A 147 -16.33 4.98 0.22
N LYS A 148 -15.38 4.11 -0.13
CA LYS A 148 -15.59 2.68 -0.29
C LYS A 148 -14.60 1.89 0.55
N HIS A 149 -15.13 1.04 1.42
CA HIS A 149 -14.37 0.05 2.17
C HIS A 149 -14.21 -1.23 1.34
N GLY A 150 -13.01 -1.80 1.35
CA GLY A 150 -12.69 -3.02 0.62
C GLY A 150 -12.94 -4.27 1.45
N LEU A 151 -12.97 -5.42 0.78
CA LEU A 151 -12.96 -6.71 1.47
C LEU A 151 -11.54 -7.00 1.97
N ARG A 152 -11.36 -7.17 3.28
CA ARG A 152 -10.07 -7.56 3.86
C ARG A 152 -9.82 -9.06 3.69
N CYS A 153 -8.67 -9.42 3.12
CA CYS A 153 -8.16 -10.79 3.06
C CYS A 153 -6.86 -10.87 3.86
N LEU A 154 -6.81 -11.79 4.82
CA LEU A 154 -5.64 -12.01 5.67
C LEU A 154 -4.78 -13.13 5.08
N ARG A 155 -3.46 -12.92 5.03
CA ARG A 155 -2.49 -14.00 4.83
C ARG A 155 -2.19 -14.62 6.20
N ASN A 156 -2.33 -15.94 6.29
CA ASN A 156 -2.21 -16.70 7.53
C ASN A 156 -0.86 -16.44 8.25
N SER A 157 -0.88 -16.01 9.52
CA SER A 157 0.29 -16.07 10.42
C SER A 157 0.18 -17.14 11.51
N LEU A 158 -0.92 -17.93 11.49
CA LEU A 158 -1.40 -18.80 12.56
C LEU A 158 -1.71 -18.02 13.85
N ASP A 159 -2.93 -17.49 13.83
CA ASP A 159 -3.83 -17.27 14.95
C ASP A 159 -3.55 -16.12 15.93
N SER A 160 -3.84 -14.90 15.49
CA SER A 160 -4.87 -14.10 16.18
C SER A 160 -5.48 -13.03 15.26
N PRO A 161 -6.82 -12.87 15.25
CA PRO A 161 -7.41 -11.61 14.83
C PRO A 161 -7.06 -10.60 15.91
N LEU A 162 -6.29 -9.56 15.56
CA LEU A 162 -6.19 -8.41 16.44
C LEU A 162 -7.60 -7.83 16.53
N THR A 163 -8.19 -8.03 17.70
CA THR A 163 -9.46 -7.46 18.15
C THR A 163 -9.50 -5.98 17.79
N ASP A 164 -10.64 -5.55 17.24
CA ASP A 164 -10.91 -4.22 16.69
C ASP A 164 -10.05 -3.80 15.50
N SER A 165 -10.49 -4.14 14.29
CA SER A 165 -10.42 -3.15 13.20
C SER A 165 -11.32 -3.55 12.04
N GLU A 166 -12.49 -2.92 11.95
CA GLU A 166 -13.11 -2.71 10.65
C GLU A 166 -12.13 -1.87 9.81
N GLY A 167 -11.52 -2.45 8.77
CA GLY A 167 -10.83 -1.69 7.72
C GLY A 167 -9.32 -1.38 7.87
N ARG A 168 -8.59 -1.92 8.86
CA ARG A 168 -7.12 -1.72 8.94
C ARG A 168 -6.33 -2.85 8.25
N LEU A 169 -5.18 -2.53 7.70
CA LEU A 169 -4.20 -3.41 7.06
C LEU A 169 -2.93 -3.49 7.91
N TYR A 170 -2.43 -4.68 8.17
CA TYR A 170 -1.06 -4.86 8.67
C TYR A 170 -0.06 -4.88 7.50
N CYS A 171 1.12 -4.32 7.74
CA CYS A 171 2.18 -4.29 6.74
C CYS A 171 2.62 -5.73 6.39
N ASN A 172 2.66 -6.07 5.09
CA ASN A 172 3.06 -7.37 4.52
C ASN A 172 2.11 -8.57 4.74
N THR A 173 1.06 -8.48 5.55
CA THR A 173 0.21 -9.64 5.86
C THR A 173 -1.19 -9.55 5.26
N ASP A 174 -1.67 -8.33 4.97
CA ASP A 174 -3.07 -8.10 4.64
C ASP A 174 -3.28 -7.50 3.25
N TYR A 175 -4.48 -7.74 2.72
CA TYR A 175 -4.92 -7.22 1.42
C TYR A 175 -6.33 -6.62 1.54
N LEU A 176 -6.58 -5.54 0.78
CA LEU A 176 -7.92 -5.05 0.49
C LEU A 176 -8.28 -5.37 -0.96
N LEU A 177 -9.44 -6.00 -1.16
CA LEU A 177 -9.94 -6.37 -2.47
C LEU A 177 -11.15 -5.51 -2.83
N TYR A 178 -11.13 -4.99 -4.06
CA TYR A 178 -12.22 -4.25 -4.67
C TYR A 178 -12.56 -4.87 -6.02
N THR A 179 -13.84 -4.90 -6.34
CA THR A 179 -14.32 -5.31 -7.65
C THR A 179 -14.25 -4.17 -8.65
N ALA A 180 -14.27 -4.47 -9.95
CA ALA A 180 -14.38 -3.46 -11.00
C ALA A 180 -15.63 -2.58 -10.83
N ASN A 181 -16.73 -3.12 -10.30
CA ASN A 181 -17.92 -2.35 -9.97
C ASN A 181 -17.66 -1.36 -8.83
N ASP A 182 -16.97 -1.77 -7.75
CA ASP A 182 -16.61 -0.86 -6.64
C ASP A 182 -15.79 0.34 -7.14
N ILE A 183 -14.80 0.08 -8.01
CA ILE A 183 -14.00 1.15 -8.62
C ILE A 183 -14.86 2.05 -9.51
N ARG A 184 -15.76 1.47 -10.30
CA ARG A 184 -16.66 2.22 -11.19
C ARG A 184 -17.60 3.15 -10.43
N GLU A 185 -18.13 2.70 -9.29
CA GLU A 185 -19.00 3.49 -8.41
C GLU A 185 -18.28 4.74 -7.86
N LEU A 186 -16.96 4.70 -7.70
CA LEU A 186 -16.18 5.85 -7.24
C LEU A 186 -15.75 6.79 -8.37
N CYS A 187 -15.75 6.33 -9.61
CA CYS A 187 -15.34 7.13 -10.77
C CYS A 187 -16.45 8.08 -11.28
N LEU A 188 -17.44 8.42 -10.45
CA LEU A 188 -18.59 9.22 -10.88
C LEU A 188 -18.13 10.63 -11.29
N SER A 189 -18.54 11.02 -12.50
CA SER A 189 -18.40 12.33 -13.15
C SER A 189 -16.99 12.77 -13.61
N GLY A 190 -16.64 12.41 -14.86
CA GLY A 190 -15.52 13.03 -15.59
C GLY A 190 -15.06 12.26 -16.83
N LYS A 191 -14.23 12.90 -17.67
CA LYS A 191 -13.56 12.26 -18.84
C LYS A 191 -12.38 11.35 -18.45
N GLN A 192 -11.96 11.35 -17.18
CA GLN A 192 -10.85 10.54 -16.67
C GLN A 192 -11.32 9.76 -15.45
N ARG A 193 -11.15 8.44 -15.47
CA ARG A 193 -11.51 7.58 -14.34
C ARG A 193 -10.44 7.71 -13.26
N ARG A 194 -10.76 8.48 -12.22
CA ARG A 194 -9.87 8.76 -11.09
C ARG A 194 -10.53 8.30 -9.81
N ILE A 195 -9.73 7.69 -8.95
CA ILE A 195 -10.07 7.40 -7.56
C ILE A 195 -8.96 7.96 -6.68
N PHE A 196 -9.26 8.22 -5.42
CA PHE A 196 -8.27 8.66 -4.45
C PHE A 196 -8.10 7.59 -3.38
N VAL A 197 -6.87 7.24 -3.06
CA VAL A 197 -6.55 6.27 -2.01
C VAL A 197 -6.04 7.05 -0.81
N LYS A 198 -6.81 7.05 0.27
CA LYS A 198 -6.43 7.62 1.54
C LYS A 198 -5.81 6.53 2.41
N ILE A 199 -4.65 6.83 3.00
CA ILE A 199 -3.99 5.98 3.99
C ILE A 199 -3.77 6.77 5.28
N VAL A 200 -4.04 6.13 6.41
CA VAL A 200 -3.70 6.61 7.75
C VAL A 200 -2.91 5.51 8.44
N LEU A 201 -1.74 5.82 8.97
CA LEU A 201 -0.89 4.87 9.67
C LEU A 201 -0.97 5.10 11.18
N HIS A 202 -1.16 4.02 11.93
CA HIS A 202 -1.33 3.99 13.38
C HIS A 202 -0.25 3.13 14.03
N GLY A 203 0.15 3.51 15.24
CA GLY A 203 1.10 2.78 16.06
C GLY A 203 2.55 3.20 15.85
N GLU A 204 3.44 2.63 16.65
CA GLU A 204 4.87 2.97 16.60
C GLU A 204 5.63 1.96 15.74
N PRO A 205 6.48 2.42 14.80
CA PRO A 205 7.42 1.53 14.13
C PRO A 205 8.51 1.09 15.11
N ASP A 206 8.63 -0.22 15.31
CA ASP A 206 9.76 -0.83 16.04
C ASP A 206 10.64 -1.63 15.07
N PRO A 207 11.84 -1.14 14.70
CA PRO A 207 12.74 -1.85 13.81
C PRO A 207 13.39 -3.09 14.47
N LEU A 208 13.22 -3.28 15.79
CA LEU A 208 13.78 -4.38 16.57
C LEU A 208 12.71 -5.34 17.08
N GLU A 209 11.50 -5.32 16.51
CA GLU A 209 10.45 -6.29 16.84
C GLU A 209 10.94 -7.70 16.45
N VAL A 210 11.56 -8.41 17.40
CA VAL A 210 11.94 -9.82 17.26
C VAL A 210 10.75 -10.64 17.74
N ASP A 211 10.23 -11.52 16.88
CA ASP A 211 9.19 -12.48 17.28
C ASP A 211 9.66 -13.23 18.55
N ALA A 212 8.92 -13.03 19.66
CA ALA A 212 9.11 -13.76 20.91
C ALA A 212 8.46 -15.14 20.86
#